data_AF-A0A5M8Q416-F1
#
_entry.id   AF-A0A5M8Q416-F1
#
_cell.length_a   1.000
_cell.length_b   1.000
_cell.length_c   1.000
_cell.angle_alpha   90.00
_cell.angle_beta   90.00
_cell.angle_gamma   90.00
#
_symmetry.space_group_name_H-M   'P 1'
#
loop_
_entity.id
_entity.type
_entity.pdbx_description
1 polymer ?
#
loop_
_entity_poly.entity_id
_entity_poly.type
_entity_poly.pdbx_seq_one_letter_code
_entity_poly.pdbx_strand_id
1 'polypeptide(L)'
;MFHRLISRVTPAWFVDHEGNGARAQTHSRSPPAKIPLTHLRVPRFPFTCEGRDPLLPQPLFLLRALRHLAHGSFFPLIDQWSAYMNKVIRKVQVENIKSLRPRQDAAEQFRQHADAFLQRTAWTGPCRSWFKNGMSDGQVMIYSASRLHFMELLESPKYEDYEIRYWGENRFAFLGNMFTREEDGRDIRY
;
A
#
# COMPACT_ATOMS: atom_id res chain seq x y z
N MET A 1 -28.46 19.24 4.18
CA MET A 1 -29.78 18.86 3.62
C MET A 1 -29.88 17.34 3.45
N PHE A 2 -29.79 16.58 4.55
CA PHE A 2 -30.14 15.15 4.62
C PHE A 2 -30.62 14.89 6.04
N HIS A 3 -31.92 15.10 6.28
CA HIS A 3 -32.51 14.98 7.63
C HIS A 3 -33.57 13.88 7.75
N ARG A 4 -33.75 13.03 6.72
CA ARG A 4 -34.70 11.90 6.80
C ARG A 4 -33.97 10.58 7.04
N LEU A 5 -33.86 10.21 8.31
CA LEU A 5 -33.36 8.90 8.71
C LEU A 5 -34.48 7.87 8.56
N ILE A 6 -34.15 6.70 7.99
CA ILE A 6 -35.06 5.56 7.86
C ILE A 6 -35.20 4.92 9.25
N SER A 7 -36.43 4.85 9.76
CA SER A 7 -36.70 4.28 11.08
C SER A 7 -37.06 2.79 11.00
N ARG A 8 -37.77 2.36 9.95
CA ARG A 8 -38.19 0.96 9.74
C ARG A 8 -38.09 0.56 8.27
N VAL A 9 -37.63 -0.67 8.02
CA VAL A 9 -37.58 -1.30 6.69
C VAL A 9 -38.39 -2.58 6.75
N THR A 10 -39.48 -2.67 5.99
CA THR A 10 -40.22 -3.90 5.75
C THR A 10 -39.98 -4.36 4.30
N PRO A 11 -40.27 -5.63 3.94
CA PRO A 11 -40.00 -6.16 2.59
C PRO A 11 -40.67 -5.41 1.42
N ALA A 12 -41.64 -4.54 1.72
CA ALA A 12 -42.37 -3.76 0.72
C ALA A 12 -42.30 -2.23 0.97
N TRP A 13 -41.82 -1.77 2.14
CA TRP A 13 -41.88 -0.35 2.52
C TRP A 13 -40.64 0.13 3.28
N PHE A 14 -40.28 1.38 3.05
CA PHE A 14 -39.38 2.16 3.89
C PHE A 14 -40.18 3.21 4.63
N VAL A 15 -40.03 3.29 5.95
CA VAL A 15 -40.68 4.30 6.77
C VAL A 15 -39.59 5.20 7.34
N ASP A 16 -39.71 6.50 7.08
CA ASP A 16 -38.84 7.50 7.69
C ASP A 16 -39.21 7.74 9.17
N HIS A 17 -38.36 8.45 9.89
CA HIS A 17 -38.63 8.86 11.28
C HIS A 17 -39.84 9.81 11.44
N GLU A 18 -40.31 10.44 10.35
CA GLU A 18 -41.50 11.30 10.31
C GLU A 18 -42.80 10.50 10.05
N GLY A 19 -42.70 9.18 9.83
CA GLY A 19 -43.83 8.29 9.58
C GLY A 19 -44.26 8.20 8.11
N ASN A 20 -43.53 8.83 7.19
CA ASN A 20 -43.83 8.74 5.76
C ASN A 20 -43.31 7.41 5.19
N GLY A 21 -44.20 6.64 4.58
CA GLY A 21 -43.91 5.36 3.95
C GLY A 21 -43.68 5.49 2.44
N ALA A 22 -42.56 4.97 1.94
CA ALA A 22 -42.31 4.79 0.51
C ALA A 22 -42.32 3.30 0.16
N ARG A 23 -43.09 2.90 -0.86
CA ARG A 23 -43.15 1.51 -1.32
C ARG A 23 -41.97 1.23 -2.24
N ALA A 24 -41.22 0.16 -1.97
CA ALA A 24 -40.09 -0.27 -2.79
C ALA A 24 -40.39 -1.60 -3.49
N GLN A 25 -40.02 -1.71 -4.76
CA GLN A 25 -40.18 -2.95 -5.53
C GLN A 25 -38.97 -3.88 -5.32
N THR A 26 -37.79 -3.31 -5.14
CA THR A 26 -36.54 -4.03 -4.83
C THR A 26 -35.73 -3.26 -3.80
N HIS A 27 -35.15 -3.97 -2.85
CA HIS A 27 -34.29 -3.40 -1.81
C HIS A 27 -32.82 -3.73 -2.13
N SER A 28 -32.06 -2.76 -2.64
CA SER A 28 -30.59 -2.87 -2.70
C SER A 28 -29.99 -2.13 -1.50
N ARG A 29 -29.27 -2.86 -0.64
CA ARG A 29 -28.43 -2.26 0.40
C ARG A 29 -27.00 -2.23 -0.09
N SER A 30 -26.47 -1.04 -0.30
CA SER A 30 -25.05 -0.81 -0.54
C SER A 30 -24.44 -0.21 0.72
N PRO A 31 -24.13 -1.02 1.75
CA PRO A 31 -23.46 -0.49 2.93
C PRO A 31 -22.15 0.18 2.51
N PRO A 32 -21.71 1.26 3.19
CA PRO A 32 -20.39 1.79 2.96
C PRO A 32 -19.38 0.66 3.16
N ALA A 33 -18.38 0.57 2.29
CA ALA A 33 -17.35 -0.46 2.37
C ALA A 33 -16.66 -0.39 3.75
N LYS A 34 -17.09 -1.23 4.69
CA LYS A 34 -16.40 -1.40 5.97
C LYS A 34 -15.26 -2.36 5.69
N ILE A 35 -14.06 -1.83 5.40
CA ILE A 35 -12.89 -2.68 5.56
C ILE A 35 -12.77 -2.93 7.06
N PRO A 36 -12.81 -4.19 7.54
CA PRO A 36 -12.65 -4.49 8.96
C PRO A 36 -11.16 -4.32 9.33
N LEU A 37 -10.68 -3.09 9.35
CA LEU A 37 -9.33 -2.76 9.84
C LEU A 37 -9.30 -2.59 11.36
N THR A 38 -10.44 -2.66 12.06
CA THR A 38 -10.55 -2.42 13.51
C THR A 38 -9.90 -3.47 14.40
N HIS A 39 -9.72 -4.71 13.94
CA HIS A 39 -8.97 -5.75 14.67
C HIS A 39 -7.52 -5.89 14.24
N LEU A 40 -7.16 -5.24 13.13
CA LEU A 40 -5.78 -5.09 12.71
C LEU A 40 -5.26 -3.83 13.40
N ARG A 41 -4.59 -3.97 14.55
CA ARG A 41 -3.66 -2.94 15.02
C ARG A 41 -2.53 -2.88 14.00
N VAL A 42 -2.77 -2.27 12.84
CA VAL A 42 -1.76 -2.12 11.80
C VAL A 42 -0.80 -1.07 12.31
N PRO A 43 0.48 -1.42 12.55
CA PRO A 43 1.45 -0.42 12.93
C PRO A 43 1.55 0.62 11.81
N ARG A 44 1.69 1.86 12.28
CA ARG A 44 1.77 3.08 11.48
C ARG A 44 2.94 2.92 10.49
N PHE A 45 2.65 3.14 9.21
CA PHE A 45 3.56 3.10 8.05
C PHE A 45 3.85 1.73 7.41
N PRO A 46 4.20 1.70 6.09
CA PRO A 46 3.92 0.58 5.21
C PRO A 46 4.84 -0.64 5.38
N PHE A 47 5.55 -0.75 6.50
CA PHE A 47 6.76 -1.55 6.58
C PHE A 47 7.15 -1.93 8.02
N THR A 48 6.25 -2.54 8.77
CA THR A 48 6.62 -3.23 10.02
C THR A 48 6.57 -4.73 9.80
N CYS A 49 7.74 -5.36 9.79
CA CYS A 49 7.91 -6.78 10.03
C CYS A 49 7.77 -7.00 11.54
N GLU A 50 6.64 -7.53 11.99
CA GLU A 50 6.56 -8.19 13.29
C GLU A 50 6.68 -9.71 13.03
N GLY A 51 7.59 -10.36 13.75
CA GLY A 51 8.31 -11.54 13.29
C GLY A 51 7.48 -12.81 13.06
N ARG A 52 7.65 -13.36 11.85
CA ARG A 52 8.01 -14.77 11.59
C ARG A 52 8.36 -14.90 10.09
N ASP A 53 9.64 -15.06 9.75
CA ASP A 53 10.09 -15.42 8.39
C ASP A 53 9.60 -16.84 8.02
N PRO A 54 9.32 -17.20 6.74
CA PRO A 54 10.20 -16.97 5.59
C PRO A 54 9.53 -16.69 4.22
N LEU A 55 10.34 -16.15 3.31
CA LEU A 55 10.24 -16.23 1.84
C LEU A 55 9.04 -15.56 1.16
N LEU A 56 9.39 -14.55 0.36
CA LEU A 56 8.56 -13.74 -0.55
C LEU A 56 7.64 -12.69 0.12
N PRO A 57 7.62 -11.44 -0.40
CA PRO A 57 6.74 -10.38 0.06
C PRO A 57 5.33 -10.62 -0.47
N GLN A 58 4.60 -11.56 0.12
CA GLN A 58 3.25 -11.91 -0.30
C GLN A 58 2.27 -11.58 0.84
N PRO A 59 0.97 -11.38 0.61
CA PRO A 59 0.22 -10.66 -0.42
C PRO A 59 -0.38 -9.36 0.17
N LEU A 60 0.01 -8.98 1.39
CA LEU A 60 -0.55 -7.84 2.14
C LEU A 60 -0.12 -6.47 1.59
N PHE A 61 0.89 -6.44 0.72
CA PHE A 61 1.38 -5.22 0.09
C PHE A 61 0.39 -4.62 -0.93
N LEU A 62 -0.35 -5.48 -1.63
CA LEU A 62 -1.38 -5.07 -2.61
C LEU A 62 -2.52 -4.28 -1.97
N LEU A 63 -2.86 -4.59 -0.70
CA LEU A 63 -3.83 -3.82 0.08
C LEU A 63 -3.30 -2.44 0.51
N ARG A 64 -1.97 -2.24 0.56
CA ARG A 64 -1.34 -0.93 0.87
C ARG A 64 -1.28 0.00 -0.35
N ALA A 65 -1.24 -0.55 -1.57
CA ALA A 65 -1.43 0.22 -2.80
C ALA A 65 -2.83 0.86 -2.90
N LEU A 66 -3.79 0.43 -2.07
CA LEU A 66 -5.13 1.03 -2.02
C LEU A 66 -5.16 2.43 -1.40
N ARG A 67 -4.07 2.91 -0.78
CA ARG A 67 -3.99 4.30 -0.28
C ARG A 67 -4.00 5.33 -1.43
N HIS A 68 -3.90 4.89 -2.68
CA HIS A 68 -3.99 5.73 -3.88
C HIS A 68 -5.35 5.67 -4.58
N LEU A 69 -6.32 4.90 -4.06
CA LEU A 69 -7.65 4.76 -4.69
C LEU A 69 -8.37 6.10 -4.93
N ALA A 70 -8.04 7.14 -4.15
CA ALA A 70 -8.65 8.45 -4.32
C ALA A 70 -8.01 9.30 -5.43
N HIS A 71 -6.85 8.93 -5.95
CA HIS A 71 -6.09 9.73 -6.93
C HIS A 71 -6.28 9.27 -8.39
N GLY A 72 -7.31 8.46 -8.66
CA GLY A 72 -7.73 8.06 -10.01
C GLY A 72 -7.65 6.55 -10.26
N SER A 73 -7.41 6.17 -11.52
CA SER A 73 -7.37 4.76 -11.92
C SER A 73 -6.22 4.01 -11.23
N PHE A 74 -6.55 2.85 -10.67
CA PHE A 74 -5.64 1.98 -9.93
C PHE A 74 -4.78 1.10 -10.86
N PHE A 75 -5.25 0.76 -12.06
CA PHE A 75 -4.55 -0.17 -12.95
C PHE A 75 -3.11 0.26 -13.31
N PRO A 76 -2.84 1.53 -13.67
CA PRO A 76 -1.47 1.97 -13.95
C PRO A 76 -0.52 1.84 -12.74
N LEU A 77 -1.08 1.91 -11.53
CA LEU A 77 -0.29 1.74 -10.30
C LEU A 77 0.09 0.28 -10.09
N ILE A 78 -0.80 -0.66 -10.40
CA ILE A 78 -0.49 -2.09 -10.35
C ILE A 78 0.63 -2.43 -11.33
N ASP A 79 0.58 -1.88 -12.55
CA ASP A 79 1.56 -2.15 -13.59
C ASP A 79 2.96 -1.65 -13.17
N GLN A 80 3.05 -0.38 -12.77
CA GLN A 80 4.30 0.20 -12.27
C GLN A 80 4.82 -0.52 -11.01
N TRP A 81 3.91 -0.92 -10.13
CA TRP A 81 4.27 -1.72 -8.95
C TRP A 81 4.83 -3.09 -9.33
N SER A 82 4.24 -3.75 -10.32
CA SER A 82 4.72 -5.05 -10.81
C SER A 82 6.11 -4.92 -11.44
N ALA A 83 6.36 -3.84 -12.20
CA ALA A 83 7.67 -3.52 -12.73
C ALA A 83 8.70 -3.26 -11.63
N TYR A 84 8.34 -2.50 -10.59
CA TYR A 84 9.17 -2.28 -9.40
C TYR A 84 9.56 -3.60 -8.72
N MET A 85 8.59 -4.48 -8.49
CA MET A 85 8.81 -5.78 -7.85
C MET A 85 9.75 -6.66 -8.68
N ASN A 86 9.63 -6.65 -10.00
CA ASN A 86 10.53 -7.37 -10.89
C ASN A 86 11.98 -6.87 -10.76
N LYS A 87 12.20 -5.55 -10.64
CA LYS A 87 13.54 -4.98 -10.42
C LYS A 87 14.14 -5.45 -9.10
N VAL A 88 13.34 -5.43 -8.03
CA VAL A 88 13.77 -5.89 -6.69
C VAL A 88 14.09 -7.38 -6.68
N ILE A 89 13.24 -8.23 -7.26
CA ILE A 89 13.45 -9.67 -7.33
C ILE A 89 14.73 -9.99 -8.09
N ARG A 90 14.96 -9.35 -9.24
CA ARG A 90 16.19 -9.51 -10.03
C ARG A 90 17.42 -9.16 -9.21
N LYS A 91 17.42 -8.03 -8.48
CA LYS A 91 18.53 -7.66 -7.60
C LYS A 91 18.77 -8.71 -6.52
N VAL A 92 17.71 -9.18 -5.87
CA VAL A 92 17.80 -10.18 -4.80
C VAL A 92 18.46 -11.47 -5.29
N GLN A 93 18.10 -11.90 -6.50
CA GLN A 93 18.67 -13.09 -7.14
C GLN A 93 20.12 -12.88 -7.57
N VAL A 94 20.41 -11.75 -8.24
CA VAL A 94 21.75 -11.45 -8.77
C VAL A 94 22.77 -11.22 -7.66
N GLU A 95 22.40 -10.54 -6.57
CA GLU A 95 23.32 -10.20 -5.48
C GLU A 95 23.31 -11.21 -4.32
N ASN A 96 22.63 -12.35 -4.48
CA ASN A 96 22.51 -13.38 -3.44
C ASN A 96 22.02 -12.82 -2.08
N ILE A 97 20.98 -11.99 -2.12
CA ILE A 97 20.38 -11.36 -0.93
C ILE A 97 19.46 -12.38 -0.24
N LYS A 98 19.60 -12.52 1.07
CA LYS A 98 18.76 -13.39 1.92
C LYS A 98 17.44 -12.72 2.29
N SER A 99 17.49 -11.46 2.69
CA SER A 99 16.29 -10.70 3.00
C SER A 99 16.48 -9.23 2.71
N LEU A 100 15.40 -8.62 2.24
CA LEU A 100 15.29 -7.19 2.02
C LEU A 100 14.16 -6.68 2.91
N ARG A 101 14.51 -5.87 3.92
CA ARG A 101 13.54 -5.31 4.85
C ARG A 101 13.58 -3.78 4.80
N PRO A 102 12.43 -3.11 4.73
CA PRO A 102 12.39 -1.66 4.78
C PRO A 102 12.75 -1.16 6.18
N ARG A 103 13.51 -0.06 6.25
CA ARG A 103 13.94 0.49 7.53
C ARG A 103 12.82 1.28 8.21
N GLN A 104 12.72 1.15 9.53
CA GLN A 104 11.67 1.80 10.31
C GLN A 104 11.82 3.32 10.38
N ASP A 105 13.06 3.82 10.43
CA ASP A 105 13.39 5.24 10.47
C ASP A 105 13.00 5.95 9.18
N ALA A 106 13.34 5.37 8.02
CA ALA A 106 12.93 5.89 6.71
C ALA A 106 11.39 5.93 6.59
N ALA A 107 10.72 4.89 7.07
CA ALA A 107 9.26 4.85 7.09
C ALA A 107 8.68 5.97 7.98
N GLU A 108 9.21 6.17 9.18
CA GLU A 108 8.73 7.24 10.06
C GLU A 108 8.98 8.64 9.50
N GLN A 109 10.13 8.88 8.88
CA GLN A 109 10.42 10.17 8.23
C GLN A 109 9.45 10.44 7.07
N PHE A 110 9.20 9.43 6.22
CA PHE A 110 8.22 9.55 5.15
C PHE A 110 6.81 9.83 5.71
N ARG A 111 6.48 9.28 6.89
CA ARG A 111 5.22 9.57 7.60
C ARG A 111 5.09 11.01 8.00
N GLN A 112 6.08 11.53 8.71
CA GLN A 112 6.05 12.90 9.20
C GLN A 112 5.92 13.87 8.02
N HIS A 113 6.63 13.61 6.92
CA HIS A 113 6.51 14.39 5.70
C HIS A 113 5.12 14.31 5.05
N ALA A 114 4.56 13.10 4.95
CA ALA A 114 3.24 12.88 4.37
C ALA A 114 2.13 13.53 5.21
N ASP A 115 2.19 13.37 6.54
CA ASP A 115 1.23 13.97 7.48
C ASP A 115 1.28 15.50 7.38
N ALA A 116 2.48 16.11 7.35
CA ALA A 116 2.65 17.55 7.19
C ALA A 116 2.15 18.09 5.84
N PHE A 117 2.24 17.31 4.76
CA PHE A 117 1.63 17.65 3.48
C PHE A 117 0.10 17.58 3.55
N LEU A 118 -0.44 16.49 4.10
CA LEU A 118 -1.88 16.26 4.15
C LEU A 118 -2.63 17.35 4.94
N GLN A 119 -2.01 17.92 5.98
CA GLN A 119 -2.60 19.05 6.72
C GLN A 119 -2.95 20.26 5.86
N ARG A 120 -2.28 20.44 4.71
CA ARG A 120 -2.52 21.54 3.77
C ARG A 120 -3.60 21.22 2.73
N THR A 121 -4.18 20.03 2.77
CA THR A 121 -5.11 19.53 1.75
C THR A 121 -6.54 19.41 2.29
N ALA A 122 -7.53 19.36 1.40
CA ALA A 122 -8.92 19.15 1.80
C ALA A 122 -9.16 17.80 2.52
N TRP A 123 -8.21 16.86 2.44
CA TRP A 123 -8.31 15.55 3.08
C TRP A 123 -8.36 15.62 4.61
N THR A 124 -7.81 16.67 5.23
CA THR A 124 -7.86 16.87 6.68
C THR A 124 -9.05 17.69 7.16
N GLY A 125 -9.88 18.24 6.24
CA GLY A 125 -11.07 19.03 6.60
C GLY A 125 -12.06 18.26 7.50
N PRO A 126 -12.96 18.95 8.23
CA PRO A 126 -13.84 18.36 9.25
C PRO A 126 -15.00 17.55 8.63
N CYS A 127 -14.68 16.49 7.91
CA CYS A 127 -15.61 15.59 7.25
C CYS A 127 -15.37 14.16 7.69
N ARG A 128 -16.46 13.40 7.91
CA ARG A 128 -16.39 11.97 8.15
C ARG A 128 -16.29 11.26 6.81
N SER A 129 -15.14 10.64 6.56
CA SER A 129 -14.91 9.91 5.32
C SER A 129 -14.32 8.53 5.61
N TRP A 130 -14.44 7.64 4.63
CA TRP A 130 -13.80 6.33 4.68
C TRP A 130 -12.27 6.44 4.79
N PHE A 131 -11.68 7.47 4.18
CA PHE A 131 -10.24 7.75 4.27
C PHE A 131 -9.78 8.11 5.68
N LYS A 132 -10.69 8.56 6.55
CA LYS A 132 -10.45 8.83 7.98
C LYS A 132 -11.03 7.73 8.89
N ASN A 133 -11.27 6.54 8.36
CA ASN A 133 -11.88 5.43 9.09
C ASN A 133 -13.27 5.79 9.69
N GLY A 134 -14.04 6.65 9.01
CA GLY A 134 -15.37 7.09 9.45
C GLY A 134 -15.39 8.12 10.59
N MET A 135 -14.22 8.59 11.02
CA MET A 135 -14.06 9.65 12.03
C MET A 135 -13.92 11.02 11.36
N SER A 136 -14.35 12.09 12.03
CA SER A 136 -14.20 13.47 11.54
C SER A 136 -12.76 13.97 11.63
N ASP A 137 -12.05 13.54 12.69
CA ASP A 137 -10.66 13.88 12.99
C ASP A 137 -9.73 12.64 12.97
N GLY A 138 -10.11 11.64 12.18
CA GLY A 138 -9.29 10.43 12.02
C GLY A 138 -8.05 10.68 11.18
N GLN A 139 -6.98 9.92 11.43
CA GLN A 139 -5.78 9.95 10.59
C GLN A 139 -6.14 9.59 9.15
N VAL A 140 -5.72 10.44 8.22
CA VAL A 140 -5.98 10.25 6.79
C VAL A 140 -5.13 9.08 6.28
N MET A 141 -5.79 8.07 5.72
CA MET A 141 -5.16 6.85 5.21
C MET A 141 -4.84 6.88 3.71
N ILE A 142 -4.68 8.07 3.13
CA ILE A 142 -4.36 8.27 1.72
C ILE A 142 -2.86 8.56 1.52
N TYR A 143 -2.34 8.27 0.34
CA TYR A 143 -1.05 8.80 -0.07
C TYR A 143 -1.12 10.32 -0.26
N SER A 144 -0.13 11.02 0.28
CA SER A 144 -0.13 12.48 0.38
C SER A 144 0.07 13.19 -0.96
N ALA A 145 0.90 12.66 -1.85
CA ALA A 145 1.27 13.33 -3.10
C ALA A 145 0.43 12.89 -4.31
N SER A 146 0.76 13.43 -5.49
CA SER A 146 0.08 13.10 -6.74
C SER A 146 0.37 11.66 -7.18
N ARG A 147 -0.49 11.11 -8.05
CA ARG A 147 -0.27 9.80 -8.66
C ARG A 147 1.04 9.72 -9.44
N LEU A 148 1.38 10.80 -10.18
CA LEU A 148 2.61 10.85 -10.99
C LEU A 148 3.85 10.81 -10.11
N HIS A 149 3.87 11.56 -9.02
CA HIS A 149 4.96 11.53 -8.04
C HIS A 149 5.18 10.12 -7.47
N PHE A 150 4.11 9.36 -7.24
CA PHE A 150 4.23 7.98 -6.81
C PHE A 150 4.81 7.07 -7.90
N MET A 151 4.43 7.26 -9.16
CA MET A 151 5.00 6.49 -10.28
C MET A 151 6.48 6.75 -10.47
N GLU A 152 6.92 8.01 -10.33
CA GLU A 152 8.34 8.41 -10.33
C GLU A 152 9.09 7.77 -9.16
N LEU A 153 8.49 7.75 -7.96
CA LEU A 153 9.08 7.09 -6.79
C LEU A 153 9.24 5.57 -7.00
N LEU A 154 8.32 4.93 -7.72
CA LEU A 154 8.38 3.51 -8.07
C LEU A 154 9.25 3.20 -9.29
N GLU A 155 9.72 4.22 -10.02
CA GLU A 155 10.52 3.99 -11.21
C GLU A 155 11.86 3.33 -10.86
N SER A 156 12.51 3.79 -9.80
CA SER A 156 13.79 3.26 -9.32
C SER A 156 13.72 2.89 -7.83
N PRO A 157 13.91 1.60 -7.48
CA PRO A 157 13.99 1.22 -6.08
C PRO A 157 15.22 1.86 -5.40
N LYS A 158 14.97 2.67 -4.38
CA LYS A 158 16.00 3.20 -3.49
C LYS A 158 16.36 2.14 -2.47
N TYR A 159 17.48 1.47 -2.68
CA TYR A 159 17.90 0.35 -1.81
C TYR A 159 18.47 0.81 -0.46
N GLU A 160 18.78 2.10 -0.32
CA GLU A 160 19.31 2.74 0.89
C GLU A 160 18.27 2.77 2.02
N ASP A 161 16.99 2.79 1.65
CA ASP A 161 15.85 2.75 2.57
C ASP A 161 15.57 1.33 3.10
N TYR A 162 16.35 0.34 2.66
CA TYR A 162 16.22 -1.06 3.06
C TYR A 162 17.42 -1.55 3.86
N GLU A 163 17.15 -2.31 4.91
CA GLU A 163 18.08 -3.22 5.56
C GLU A 163 18.22 -4.48 4.70
N ILE A 164 19.40 -4.64 4.08
CA ILE A 164 19.74 -5.78 3.22
C ILE A 164 20.57 -6.77 4.02
N ARG A 165 20.14 -8.04 4.07
CA ARG A 165 20.93 -9.13 4.64
C ARG A 165 21.30 -10.12 3.55
N TYR A 166 22.58 -10.51 3.49
CA TYR A 166 23.10 -11.45 2.50
C TYR A 166 23.16 -12.88 3.09
N TRP A 167 23.27 -13.89 2.22
CA TRP A 167 23.43 -15.28 2.66
C TRP A 167 24.83 -15.58 3.21
N GLY A 168 25.88 -14.99 2.61
CA GLY A 168 27.27 -15.13 3.05
C GLY A 168 27.78 -13.92 3.82
N GLU A 169 28.91 -14.08 4.49
CA GLU A 169 29.61 -12.97 5.16
C GLU A 169 30.15 -11.94 4.16
N ASN A 170 30.59 -12.42 2.99
CA ASN A 170 31.07 -11.56 1.91
C ASN A 170 29.93 -11.17 0.96
N ARG A 171 29.65 -9.87 0.87
CA ARG A 171 28.65 -9.30 -0.04
C ARG A 171 28.94 -9.53 -1.53
N PHE A 172 30.20 -9.78 -1.89
CA PHE A 172 30.62 -10.02 -3.27
C PHE A 172 30.63 -11.51 -3.64
N ALA A 173 30.12 -12.38 -2.76
CA ALA A 173 30.06 -13.83 -3.03
C ALA A 173 29.25 -14.18 -4.29
N PHE A 174 28.34 -13.30 -4.74
CA PHE A 174 27.59 -13.50 -5.97
C PHE A 174 28.46 -13.45 -7.25
N LEU A 175 29.66 -12.88 -7.19
CA LEU A 175 30.59 -12.86 -8.33
C LEU A 175 31.18 -14.25 -8.63
N GLY A 176 30.96 -15.25 -7.77
CA GLY A 176 31.43 -16.61 -7.97
C GLY A 176 32.95 -16.67 -8.12
N ASN A 177 33.42 -17.28 -9.21
CA ASN A 177 34.84 -17.40 -9.54
C ASN A 177 35.41 -16.13 -10.21
N MET A 178 34.65 -15.04 -10.30
CA MET A 178 35.08 -13.78 -10.93
C MET A 178 35.42 -13.90 -12.42
N PHE A 179 34.98 -14.98 -13.07
CA PHE A 179 35.09 -15.20 -14.52
C PHE A 179 33.71 -15.25 -15.16
N THR A 180 33.54 -14.52 -16.26
CA THR A 180 32.34 -14.63 -17.10
C THR A 180 32.56 -15.76 -18.10
N ARG A 181 31.67 -16.75 -18.17
CA ARG A 181 31.71 -17.75 -19.25
C ARG A 181 31.31 -17.08 -20.55
N GLU A 182 32.17 -17.18 -21.56
CA GLU A 182 31.80 -16.88 -22.95
C GLU A 182 30.84 -17.97 -23.47
N GLU A 183 29.94 -17.62 -24.38
CA GLU A 183 28.99 -18.58 -24.98
C GLU A 183 29.69 -19.77 -25.67
N ASP A 184 30.95 -19.60 -26.08
CA ASP A 184 31.79 -20.59 -26.76
C ASP A 184 32.63 -21.48 -25.81
N GLY A 185 32.45 -21.35 -24.49
CA GLY A 185 33.13 -22.19 -23.49
C GLY A 185 34.63 -21.94 -23.34
N ARG A 186 35.17 -20.89 -23.98
CA ARG A 186 36.54 -20.43 -23.78
C ARG A 186 36.58 -19.35 -22.70
N ASP A 187 37.69 -19.30 -21.99
CA ASP A 187 37.91 -18.35 -20.91
C ASP A 187 38.42 -17.03 -21.50
N ILE A 188 37.78 -15.91 -21.17
CA ILE A 188 38.26 -14.57 -21.54
C ILE A 188 39.46 -14.26 -20.66
N ARG A 189 40.65 -14.52 -21.20
CA ARG A 189 41.92 -14.33 -20.49
C ARG A 189 42.13 -12.86 -20.12
N TYR A 190 42.66 -12.66 -18.91
CA TYR A 190 43.24 -11.39 -18.44
C TYR A 190 44.37 -10.89 -19.34
#